data_AF-A0A533XL27-F1
#
_entry.id   AF-A0A533XL27-F1
#
_cell.length_a   1.000
_cell.length_b   1.000
_cell.length_c   1.000
_cell.angle_alpha   90.00
_cell.angle_beta   90.00
_cell.angle_gamma   90.00
#
_symmetry.space_group_name_H-M   'P 1'
#
loop_
_entity.id
_entity.type
_entity.pdbx_description
1 polymer ?
#
loop_
_entity_poly.entity_id
_entity_poly.type
_entity_poly.pdbx_seq_one_letter_code
_entity_poly.pdbx_strand_id
1 'polypeptide(L)'
;MTVNRLLLHRAIVLFALCQAVTSPLVPILAAAEQPDAAQRHYERGTELLRKGNLAAASEAARKAIEFNPSSAEAHHLLGVIYFKEKKPAQAVDAFTYALKLKPGYPDALNDLAEVRIAG
;
A
#
# COMPACT_ATOMS: atom_id res chain seq x y z
N MET A 1 -21.00 0.79 -56.63
CA MET A 1 -19.81 0.39 -55.84
C MET A 1 -20.04 0.61 -54.32
N THR A 2 -20.99 -0.10 -53.70
CA THR A 2 -21.36 0.12 -52.29
C THR A 2 -21.44 -1.15 -51.43
N VAL A 3 -21.33 -2.34 -52.03
CA VAL A 3 -21.51 -3.63 -51.33
C VAL A 3 -20.33 -3.98 -50.41
N ASN A 4 -19.12 -3.46 -50.67
CA ASN A 4 -17.91 -3.82 -49.91
C ASN A 4 -17.83 -3.16 -48.51
N ARG A 5 -18.48 -1.99 -48.31
CA ARG A 5 -18.50 -1.30 -47.01
C ARG A 5 -19.43 -1.98 -46.00
N LEU A 6 -20.53 -2.56 -46.47
CA LEU A 6 -21.55 -3.20 -45.62
C LEU A 6 -21.06 -4.56 -45.08
N LEU A 7 -20.29 -5.31 -45.88
CA LEU A 7 -19.65 -6.56 -45.46
C LEU A 7 -18.51 -6.32 -44.46
N LEU A 8 -17.69 -5.27 -44.69
CA LEU A 8 -16.62 -4.88 -43.77
C LEU A 8 -17.19 -4.40 -42.41
N HIS A 9 -18.26 -3.60 -42.42
CA HIS A 9 -18.93 -3.18 -41.19
C HIS A 9 -19.53 -4.35 -40.40
N ARG A 10 -20.15 -5.32 -41.09
CA ARG A 10 -20.71 -6.50 -40.44
C ARG A 10 -19.63 -7.42 -39.84
N ALA A 11 -18.47 -7.55 -40.50
CA ALA A 11 -17.34 -8.30 -39.98
C ALA A 11 -16.73 -7.63 -38.73
N ILE A 12 -16.62 -6.29 -38.71
CA ILE A 12 -16.11 -5.53 -37.55
C ILE A 12 -17.06 -5.64 -36.37
N VAL A 13 -18.38 -5.57 -36.59
CA VAL A 13 -19.38 -5.71 -35.53
C VAL A 13 -19.40 -7.13 -34.94
N LEU A 14 -19.25 -8.17 -35.77
CA LEU A 14 -19.14 -9.56 -35.31
C LEU A 14 -17.82 -9.81 -34.53
N PHE A 15 -16.73 -9.16 -34.93
CA PHE A 15 -15.46 -9.22 -34.19
C PHE A 15 -15.53 -8.46 -32.86
N ALA A 16 -16.21 -7.31 -32.83
CA ALA A 16 -16.44 -6.52 -31.62
C ALA A 16 -17.41 -7.21 -30.63
N LEU A 17 -18.40 -7.96 -31.13
CA LEU A 17 -19.29 -8.78 -30.30
C LEU A 17 -18.58 -9.99 -29.68
N CYS A 18 -17.46 -10.43 -30.26
CA CYS A 18 -16.65 -11.53 -29.72
C CYS A 18 -15.71 -11.07 -28.57
N GLN A 19 -15.44 -9.77 -28.43
CA GLN A 19 -14.70 -9.18 -27.31
C GLN A 19 -15.60 -8.91 -26.08
N ALA A 20 -16.93 -9.00 -26.24
CA ALA A 20 -17.90 -8.66 -25.20
C ALA A 20 -18.27 -9.82 -24.26
N VAL A 21 -17.70 -11.02 -24.46
CA VAL A 21 -17.92 -12.19 -23.59
C VAL A 21 -16.87 -12.27 -22.46
N THR A 22 -15.88 -11.39 -22.45
CA THR A 22 -14.85 -11.35 -21.41
C THR A 22 -14.89 -10.03 -20.64
N SER A 23 -15.89 -9.87 -19.75
CA SER A 23 -15.82 -8.98 -18.58
C SER A 23 -17.06 -9.11 -17.69
N PRO A 24 -16.97 -8.87 -16.37
CA PRO A 24 -15.99 -9.38 -15.41
C PRO A 24 -16.70 -9.85 -14.11
N LEU A 25 -16.57 -11.12 -13.71
CA LEU A 25 -17.13 -11.61 -12.43
C LEU A 25 -16.07 -11.90 -11.35
N VAL A 26 -14.94 -11.20 -11.42
CA VAL A 26 -14.03 -11.12 -10.27
C VAL A 26 -13.75 -9.65 -10.01
N PRO A 27 -14.36 -9.05 -8.95
CA PRO A 27 -13.93 -7.75 -8.48
C PRO A 27 -12.54 -7.93 -7.84
N ILE A 28 -11.53 -7.36 -8.49
CA ILE A 28 -10.40 -6.68 -7.86
C ILE A 28 -9.54 -7.56 -6.95
N LEU A 29 -8.95 -8.63 -7.50
CA LEU A 29 -7.62 -9.10 -7.06
C LEU A 29 -6.54 -8.70 -8.07
N ALA A 30 -6.76 -7.60 -8.79
CA ALA A 30 -5.76 -6.92 -9.59
C ALA A 30 -5.15 -5.76 -8.78
N ALA A 31 -4.63 -6.06 -7.58
CA ALA A 31 -3.76 -5.18 -6.81
C ALA A 31 -2.36 -5.81 -6.70
N ALA A 32 -1.92 -6.46 -7.77
CA ALA A 32 -0.63 -7.13 -7.82
C ALA A 32 0.09 -6.73 -9.11
N GLU A 33 0.31 -5.42 -9.32
CA GLU A 33 1.28 -5.00 -10.33
C GLU A 33 1.87 -3.58 -10.19
N GLN A 34 1.82 -2.97 -9.01
CA GLN A 34 2.79 -1.92 -8.63
C GLN A 34 3.11 -1.98 -7.12
N PRO A 35 3.91 -2.96 -6.66
CA PRO A 35 4.64 -2.87 -5.40
C PRO A 35 5.57 -1.64 -5.34
N ASP A 36 5.77 -0.93 -6.46
CA ASP A 36 6.99 -0.18 -6.69
C ASP A 36 7.08 1.13 -5.88
N ALA A 37 6.05 1.97 -5.80
CA ALA A 37 6.18 3.28 -5.14
C ALA A 37 6.10 3.22 -3.60
N ALA A 38 5.06 2.55 -3.06
CA ALA A 38 4.89 2.39 -1.62
C ALA A 38 6.08 1.66 -0.99
N GLN A 39 6.51 0.55 -1.60
CA GLN A 39 7.64 -0.24 -1.11
C GLN A 39 8.95 0.55 -1.18
N ARG A 40 9.22 1.27 -2.29
CA ARG A 40 10.42 2.13 -2.39
C ARG A 40 10.45 3.19 -1.30
N HIS A 41 9.30 3.81 -1.00
CA HIS A 41 9.20 4.78 0.08
C HIS A 41 9.38 4.14 1.47
N TYR A 42 8.84 2.95 1.70
CA TYR A 42 9.03 2.18 2.93
C TYR A 42 10.51 1.79 3.15
N GLU A 43 11.17 1.24 2.12
CA GLU A 43 12.58 0.87 2.15
C GLU A 43 13.47 2.09 2.39
N ARG A 44 13.17 3.21 1.72
CA ARG A 44 13.85 4.48 1.96
C ARG A 44 13.66 4.98 3.39
N GLY A 45 12.44 4.87 3.93
CA GLY A 45 12.14 5.24 5.32
C GLY A 45 12.93 4.40 6.31
N THR A 46 13.01 3.09 6.08
CA THR A 46 13.78 2.15 6.89
C THR A 46 15.28 2.48 6.88
N GLU A 47 15.85 2.76 5.71
CA GLU A 47 17.25 3.15 5.59
C GLU A 47 17.55 4.51 6.25
N LEU A 48 16.63 5.48 6.13
CA LEU A 48 16.76 6.78 6.80
C LEU A 48 16.66 6.64 8.32
N LEU A 49 15.79 5.75 8.81
CA LEU A 49 15.67 5.43 10.22
C LEU A 49 16.97 4.82 10.76
N ARG A 50 17.58 3.87 10.02
CA ARG A 50 18.87 3.26 10.35
C ARG A 50 20.00 4.30 10.44
N LYS A 51 19.93 5.35 9.61
CA LYS A 51 20.84 6.50 9.63
C LYS A 51 20.53 7.52 10.74
N GLY A 52 19.45 7.33 11.50
CA GLY A 52 19.02 8.25 12.56
C GLY A 52 18.35 9.52 12.04
N ASN A 53 18.07 9.64 10.75
CA ASN A 53 17.38 10.80 10.18
C ASN A 53 15.86 10.64 10.34
N LEU A 54 15.37 10.86 11.57
CA LEU A 54 13.98 10.61 11.95
C LEU A 54 12.98 11.45 11.13
N ALA A 55 13.29 12.72 10.89
CA ALA A 55 12.41 13.60 10.12
C ALA A 55 12.20 13.09 8.69
N ALA A 56 13.30 12.76 7.99
CA ALA A 56 13.20 12.24 6.61
C ALA A 56 12.61 10.83 6.57
N ALA A 57 12.86 10.00 7.59
CA ALA A 57 12.23 8.68 7.72
C ALA A 57 10.71 8.81 7.87
N SER A 58 10.25 9.77 8.68
CA SER A 58 8.82 10.06 8.91
C SER A 58 8.12 10.48 7.62
N GLU A 59 8.76 11.35 6.83
CA GLU A 59 8.26 11.76 5.52
C GLU A 59 8.18 10.58 4.53
N ALA A 60 9.20 9.74 4.50
CA ALA A 60 9.21 8.57 3.62
C ALA A 60 8.13 7.54 4.02
N ALA A 61 7.94 7.30 5.31
CA ALA A 61 6.88 6.43 5.83
C ALA A 61 5.49 7.00 5.50
N ARG A 62 5.27 8.31 5.66
CA ARG A 62 4.01 8.97 5.25
C ARG A 62 3.74 8.81 3.76
N LYS A 63 4.75 9.01 2.90
CA LYS A 63 4.58 8.75 1.46
C LYS A 63 4.25 7.30 1.15
N ALA A 64 4.88 6.35 1.84
CA ALA A 64 4.53 4.93 1.69
C ALA A 64 3.05 4.68 2.03
N ILE A 65 2.54 5.32 3.08
CA ILE A 65 1.12 5.27 3.48
C ILE A 65 0.22 5.99 2.46
N GLU A 66 0.65 7.12 1.88
CA GLU A 66 -0.10 7.81 0.83
C GLU A 66 -0.29 6.92 -0.41
N PHE A 67 0.76 6.19 -0.81
CA PHE A 67 0.69 5.26 -1.94
C PHE A 67 -0.05 3.97 -1.59
N ASN A 68 0.10 3.45 -0.37
CA ASN A 68 -0.63 2.28 0.12
C ASN A 68 -1.10 2.51 1.57
N PRO A 69 -2.33 3.01 1.75
CA PRO A 69 -2.89 3.26 3.09
C PRO A 69 -3.06 2.00 3.94
N SER A 70 -3.06 0.83 3.31
CA SER A 70 -3.22 -0.49 3.94
C SER A 70 -1.88 -1.21 4.20
N SER A 71 -0.74 -0.53 4.04
CA SER A 71 0.57 -1.11 4.37
C SER A 71 0.78 -1.14 5.89
N ALA A 72 0.60 -2.32 6.50
CA ALA A 72 0.86 -2.52 7.93
C ALA A 72 2.31 -2.19 8.29
N GLU A 73 3.25 -2.54 7.40
CA GLU A 73 4.68 -2.28 7.53
C GLU A 73 5.00 -0.78 7.57
N ALA A 74 4.36 0.04 6.73
CA ALA A 74 4.56 1.49 6.73
C ALA A 74 4.01 2.17 7.99
N HIS A 75 2.85 1.71 8.49
CA HIS A 75 2.30 2.19 9.77
C HIS A 75 3.16 1.75 10.96
N HIS A 76 3.68 0.52 10.95
CA HIS A 76 4.64 0.05 11.95
C HIS A 76 5.92 0.89 11.95
N LEU A 77 6.51 1.14 10.78
CA LEU A 77 7.69 1.99 10.65
C LEU A 77 7.45 3.39 11.23
N LEU A 78 6.28 3.98 10.95
CA LEU A 78 5.91 5.29 11.51
C LEU A 78 5.80 5.25 13.05
N GLY A 79 5.30 4.15 13.61
CA GLY A 79 5.28 3.91 15.06
C GLY A 79 6.69 3.87 15.67
N VAL A 80 7.61 3.13 15.05
CA VAL A 80 9.02 3.07 15.50
C VAL A 80 9.67 4.46 15.45
N ILE A 81 9.40 5.23 14.40
CA ILE A 81 9.90 6.61 14.26
C ILE A 81 9.35 7.49 15.39
N TYR A 82 8.05 7.47 15.65
CA TYR A 82 7.46 8.25 16.75
C TYR A 82 7.98 7.86 18.11
N PHE A 83 8.22 6.57 18.35
CA PHE A 83 8.80 6.11 19.60
C PHE A 83 10.22 6.67 19.80
N LYS A 84 11.06 6.65 18.75
CA LYS A 84 12.40 7.27 18.78
C LYS A 84 12.36 8.80 18.93
N GLU A 85 11.31 9.45 18.42
CA GLU A 85 11.06 10.88 18.63
C GLU A 85 10.52 11.22 20.04
N LYS A 86 10.39 10.23 20.94
CA LYS A 86 9.80 10.37 22.28
C LYS A 86 8.33 10.83 22.24
N LYS A 87 7.58 10.33 21.26
CA LYS A 87 6.14 10.59 21.06
C LYS A 87 5.34 9.30 21.27
N PRO A 88 5.23 8.79 22.50
CA PRO A 88 4.67 7.47 22.78
C PRO A 88 3.19 7.34 22.39
N ALA A 89 2.38 8.39 22.59
CA ALA A 89 0.95 8.35 22.21
C ALA A 89 0.77 8.11 20.70
N GLN A 90 1.54 8.82 19.88
CA GLN A 90 1.50 8.68 18.42
C GLN A 90 2.07 7.34 17.96
N ALA A 91 3.07 6.81 18.67
CA ALA A 91 3.58 5.47 18.42
C ALA A 91 2.52 4.40 18.70
N VAL A 92 1.79 4.50 19.83
CA VAL A 92 0.67 3.59 20.16
C VAL A 92 -0.39 3.61 19.07
N ASP A 93 -0.78 4.78 18.59
CA ASP A 93 -1.79 4.91 17.52
C ASP A 93 -1.32 4.21 16.23
N ALA A 94 -0.08 4.46 15.83
CA ALA A 94 0.50 3.89 14.61
C ALA A 94 0.64 2.35 14.70
N PHE A 95 1.16 1.82 15.81
CA PHE A 95 1.24 0.37 16.03
C PHE A 95 -0.14 -0.28 16.11
N THR A 96 -1.09 0.36 16.77
CA THR A 96 -2.48 -0.12 16.83
C THR A 96 -3.09 -0.18 15.43
N TYR A 97 -2.82 0.81 14.57
CA TYR A 97 -3.31 0.78 13.20
C TYR A 97 -2.65 -0.33 12.36
N ALA A 98 -1.33 -0.53 12.51
CA ALA A 98 -0.63 -1.65 11.88
C ALA A 98 -1.24 -3.00 12.28
N LEU A 99 -1.61 -3.17 13.55
CA LEU A 99 -2.29 -4.37 14.06
C LEU A 99 -3.74 -4.51 13.59
N LYS A 100 -4.46 -3.40 13.35
CA LYS A 100 -5.79 -3.47 12.72
C LYS A 100 -5.70 -4.01 11.29
N LEU A 101 -4.67 -3.61 10.54
CA LEU A 101 -4.42 -4.10 9.18
C LEU A 101 -3.89 -5.53 9.15
N LYS A 102 -3.01 -5.87 10.11
CA LYS A 102 -2.36 -7.18 10.23
C LYS A 102 -2.37 -7.62 11.71
N PRO A 103 -3.45 -8.27 12.18
CA PRO A 103 -3.60 -8.65 13.59
C PRO A 103 -2.50 -9.57 14.13
N GLY A 104 -1.89 -10.38 13.27
CA GLY A 104 -0.78 -11.27 13.60
C GLY A 104 0.59 -10.68 13.30
N TYR A 105 0.80 -9.37 13.44
CA TYR A 105 2.09 -8.72 13.20
C TYR A 105 2.95 -8.70 14.48
N PRO A 106 3.94 -9.61 14.63
CA PRO A 106 4.64 -9.78 15.91
C PRO A 106 5.48 -8.56 16.30
N ASP A 107 6.15 -7.93 15.32
CA ASP A 107 6.97 -6.74 15.57
C ASP A 107 6.11 -5.58 16.12
N ALA A 108 4.94 -5.35 15.53
CA ALA A 108 4.02 -4.31 16.02
C ALA A 108 3.42 -4.64 17.40
N LEU A 109 3.18 -5.92 17.73
CA LEU A 109 2.75 -6.32 19.08
C LEU A 109 3.84 -6.07 20.11
N ASN A 110 5.07 -6.46 19.80
CA ASN A 110 6.22 -6.30 20.69
C ASN A 110 6.51 -4.82 20.94
N ASP A 111 6.57 -4.02 19.87
CA ASP A 111 6.84 -2.58 19.99
C ASP A 111 5.70 -1.87 20.74
N LEU A 112 4.44 -2.23 20.48
CA LEU A 112 3.30 -1.66 21.23
C LEU A 112 3.38 -2.00 22.73
N ALA A 113 3.80 -3.22 23.08
CA ALA A 113 4.02 -3.60 24.46
C ALA A 113 5.16 -2.79 25.09
N GLU A 114 6.28 -2.61 24.38
CA GLU A 114 7.41 -1.79 24.82
C GLU A 114 6.96 -0.35 25.10
N VAL A 115 6.24 0.28 24.17
CA VAL A 115 5.78 1.67 24.34
C VAL A 115 4.85 1.82 25.53
N ARG A 116 3.97 0.83 25.78
CA ARG A 116 3.02 0.86 26.92
C ARG A 116 3.68 0.61 28.27
N ILE A 117 4.82 -0.07 28.30
CA ILE A 117 5.59 -0.30 29.53
C ILE A 117 6.49 0.91 29.81
N ALA A 118 7.01 1.56 28.77
CA ALA A 118 7.94 2.68 28.88
C ALA A 118 7.26 4.05 29.07
N GLY A 119 5.97 4.19 28.74
CA GLY A 119 5.18 5.42 28.89
C GLY A 119 4.34 5.43 30.16
#